data_AF-A0A8S9TTM8-F1
#
_entry.id   AF-A0A8S9TTM8-F1
#
_cell.length_a   1.000
_cell.length_b   1.000
_cell.length_c   1.000
_cell.angle_alpha   90.00
_cell.angle_beta   90.00
_cell.angle_gamma   90.00
#
_symmetry.space_group_name_H-M   'P 1'
#
loop_
_entity.id
_entity.type
_entity.pdbx_description
1 polymer ?
#
loop_
_entity_poly.entity_id
_entity_poly.type
_entity_poly.pdbx_seq_one_letter_code
_entity_poly.pdbx_strand_id
1 'polypeptide(L)'
;MATLFVSSNALVNSNQAMLSSPNEQHQRQLRSHQTPVEDQEPAEERSLSKAEMKRLFEAGNSLDDFAKHLGIADDVVRAQSSNTVLQRLMQTDEYMKYSTYLNFLSKQNKKKKPPTFYHL
;
A
#
# COMPACT_ATOMS: atom_id res chain seq x y z
N MET A 1 -43.24 35.60 -67.29
CA MET A 1 -42.51 36.38 -66.26
C MET A 1 -43.50 36.85 -65.22
N ALA A 2 -43.49 36.26 -64.03
CA ALA A 2 -44.11 36.78 -62.81
C ALA A 2 -43.60 35.95 -61.61
N THR A 3 -42.72 36.56 -60.82
CA THR A 3 -42.25 36.10 -59.51
C THR A 3 -43.28 36.39 -58.43
N LEU A 4 -43.47 35.46 -57.49
CA LEU A 4 -44.03 35.79 -56.17
C LEU A 4 -43.23 35.04 -55.09
N PHE A 5 -42.33 35.77 -54.44
CA PHE A 5 -41.84 35.44 -53.11
C PHE A 5 -42.86 35.98 -52.10
N VAL A 6 -43.29 35.14 -51.17
CA VAL A 6 -43.94 35.59 -49.94
C VAL A 6 -43.28 34.86 -48.77
N SER A 7 -42.45 35.61 -48.05
CA SER A 7 -41.97 35.28 -46.71
C SER A 7 -43.01 35.78 -45.71
N SER A 8 -43.37 34.97 -44.72
CA SER A 8 -43.90 35.47 -43.45
C SER A 8 -44.01 34.36 -42.38
N ASN A 9 -43.21 34.59 -41.34
CA ASN A 9 -43.61 34.54 -39.92
C ASN A 9 -43.67 33.17 -39.23
N ALA A 10 -42.67 32.97 -38.35
CA ALA A 10 -42.65 31.96 -37.32
C ALA A 10 -43.68 32.24 -36.22
N LEU A 11 -44.41 31.20 -35.75
CA LEU A 11 -44.52 30.78 -34.34
C LEU A 11 -45.50 29.58 -34.16
N VAL A 12 -45.22 28.76 -33.13
CA VAL A 12 -46.08 27.73 -32.47
C VAL A 12 -46.16 26.38 -33.22
N ASN A 13 -45.84 25.21 -32.66
CA ASN A 13 -46.26 24.65 -31.37
C ASN A 13 -45.28 23.55 -30.88
N SER A 14 -44.83 23.66 -29.63
CA SER A 14 -44.18 22.59 -28.86
C SER A 14 -45.23 21.61 -28.35
N ASN A 15 -44.99 20.30 -28.48
CA ASN A 15 -45.06 19.33 -27.37
C ASN A 15 -44.92 17.89 -27.91
N GLN A 16 -43.71 17.34 -27.88
CA GLN A 16 -43.53 15.89 -27.79
C GLN A 16 -42.48 15.61 -26.71
N ALA A 17 -42.93 15.65 -25.45
CA ALA A 17 -42.13 15.12 -24.35
C ALA A 17 -42.21 13.59 -24.41
N MET A 18 -41.15 12.94 -24.88
CA MET A 18 -40.99 11.50 -24.72
C MET A 18 -40.78 11.22 -23.23
N LEU A 19 -41.71 10.49 -22.61
CA LEU A 19 -41.59 10.02 -21.23
C LEU A 19 -40.41 9.04 -21.16
N SER A 20 -39.43 9.36 -20.31
CA SER A 20 -38.28 8.50 -20.04
C SER A 20 -38.70 7.20 -19.38
N SER A 21 -38.04 6.10 -19.76
CA SER A 21 -38.27 4.75 -19.21
C SER A 21 -38.06 4.71 -17.69
N PRO A 22 -38.80 3.88 -16.92
CA PRO A 22 -38.58 3.75 -15.48
C PRO A 22 -37.18 3.22 -15.19
N ASN A 23 -36.51 3.93 -14.30
CA ASN A 23 -35.17 3.69 -13.80
C ASN A 23 -35.12 2.42 -12.93
N GLU A 24 -34.46 1.37 -13.38
CA GLU A 24 -34.09 0.23 -12.52
C GLU A 24 -32.58 0.05 -12.49
N GLN A 25 -31.88 1.01 -11.91
CA GLN A 25 -30.52 0.79 -11.43
C GLN A 25 -30.56 0.11 -10.07
N HIS A 26 -30.45 -1.22 -10.04
CA HIS A 26 -30.14 -1.95 -8.81
C HIS A 26 -28.69 -1.68 -8.39
N GLN A 27 -28.44 -0.55 -7.72
CA GLN A 27 -27.13 -0.29 -7.11
C GLN A 27 -26.95 -1.19 -5.88
N ARG A 28 -26.04 -2.17 -5.98
CA ARG A 28 -25.49 -2.83 -4.78
C ARG A 28 -24.57 -1.83 -4.08
N GLN A 29 -25.05 -1.20 -3.02
CA GLN A 29 -24.20 -0.36 -2.18
C GLN A 29 -23.24 -1.26 -1.40
N LEU A 30 -21.93 -1.07 -1.59
CA LEU A 30 -20.91 -1.70 -0.76
C LEU A 30 -21.11 -1.22 0.69
N ARG A 31 -21.08 -2.15 1.65
CA ARG A 31 -21.14 -1.80 3.07
C ARG A 31 -19.90 -0.97 3.41
N SER A 32 -20.09 0.26 3.86
CA SER A 32 -19.02 1.03 4.47
C SER A 32 -18.79 0.52 5.89
N HIS A 33 -17.53 0.21 6.20
CA HIS A 33 -17.12 -0.04 7.57
C HIS A 33 -16.63 1.29 8.16
N GLN A 34 -17.18 1.69 9.31
CA GLN A 34 -16.61 2.80 10.07
C GLN A 34 -15.21 2.38 10.54
N THR A 35 -14.19 3.13 10.12
CA THR A 35 -12.85 3.02 10.70
C THR A 35 -12.90 3.59 12.11
N PRO A 36 -12.52 2.82 13.16
CA PRO A 36 -12.41 3.38 14.50
C PRO A 36 -11.36 4.49 14.46
N VAL A 37 -11.74 5.66 14.96
CA VAL A 37 -10.82 6.77 15.19
C VAL A 37 -10.21 6.60 16.58
N GLU A 38 -8.89 6.81 16.62
CA GLU A 38 -8.00 7.05 17.75
C GLU A 38 -7.22 5.86 18.38
N ASP A 39 -5.90 5.94 18.16
CA ASP A 39 -4.77 5.39 18.94
C ASP A 39 -4.36 3.92 18.84
N GLN A 40 -4.98 3.14 17.97
CA GLN A 40 -4.32 1.94 17.45
C GLN A 40 -3.95 2.21 16.00
N GLU A 41 -2.65 2.51 15.78
CA GLU A 41 -2.01 2.32 14.48
C GLU A 41 -2.61 1.03 13.90
N PRO A 42 -3.22 1.07 12.70
CA PRO A 42 -3.73 -0.14 12.09
C PRO A 42 -2.57 -1.10 12.10
N ALA A 43 -2.69 -2.18 12.87
CA ALA A 43 -1.67 -3.20 12.90
C ALA A 43 -1.67 -3.72 11.47
N GLU A 44 -0.72 -3.23 10.68
CA GLU A 44 -0.38 -3.80 9.40
C GLU A 44 0.06 -5.22 9.75
N GLU A 45 -0.89 -6.18 9.79
CA GLU A 45 -0.65 -7.57 10.18
C GLU A 45 0.43 -8.24 9.31
N ARG A 46 0.83 -7.58 8.22
CA ARG A 46 1.94 -7.93 7.35
C ARG A 46 3.32 -7.57 7.90
N SER A 47 3.42 -6.51 8.68
CA SER A 47 4.67 -5.91 9.15
C SER A 47 5.05 -6.43 10.54
N LEU A 48 6.33 -6.73 10.76
CA LEU A 48 6.81 -7.17 12.08
C LEU A 48 6.61 -6.05 13.11
N SER A 49 5.92 -6.33 14.21
CA SER A 49 5.62 -5.30 15.20
C SER A 49 6.88 -4.85 15.93
N LYS A 50 6.88 -3.62 16.44
CA LYS A 50 8.02 -3.08 17.21
C LYS A 50 8.29 -3.88 18.49
N ALA A 51 7.25 -4.40 19.14
CA ALA A 51 7.37 -5.22 20.34
C ALA A 51 8.06 -6.55 20.03
N GLU A 52 7.70 -7.20 18.93
CA GLU A 52 8.34 -8.44 18.46
C GLU A 52 9.80 -8.22 18.08
N MET A 53 10.11 -7.16 17.32
CA MET A 53 11.49 -6.80 16.98
C MET A 53 12.35 -6.60 18.24
N LYS A 54 11.80 -5.93 19.26
CA LYS A 54 12.48 -5.73 20.54
C LYS A 54 12.71 -7.05 21.27
N ARG A 55 11.71 -7.94 21.31
CA ARG A 55 11.81 -9.27 21.91
C ARG A 55 12.90 -10.12 21.23
N LEU A 56 12.93 -10.11 19.89
CA LEU A 56 13.94 -10.84 19.11
C LEU A 56 15.36 -10.32 19.42
N PHE A 57 15.52 -9.01 19.49
CA PHE A 57 16.79 -8.36 19.81
C PHE A 57 17.26 -8.66 21.25
N GLU A 58 16.37 -8.58 22.23
CA GLU A 58 16.69 -8.91 23.64
C GLU A 58 17.02 -10.39 23.83
N ALA A 59 16.37 -11.27 23.07
CA ALA A 59 16.71 -12.69 23.01
C ALA A 59 18.05 -12.97 22.28
N GLY A 60 18.71 -11.95 21.74
CA GLY A 60 19.98 -12.09 21.03
C GLY A 60 19.88 -12.72 19.64
N ASN A 61 18.69 -12.76 19.04
CA ASN A 61 18.53 -13.34 17.70
C ASN A 61 19.28 -12.50 16.67
N SER A 62 20.23 -13.15 15.99
CA SER A 62 20.92 -12.54 14.87
C SER A 62 20.00 -12.41 13.66
N LEU A 63 20.44 -11.65 12.67
CA LEU A 63 19.70 -11.51 11.41
C LEU A 63 19.62 -12.85 10.65
N ASP A 64 20.66 -13.69 10.77
CA ASP A 64 20.70 -15.02 10.15
C ASP A 64 19.72 -16.00 10.81
N ASP A 65 19.64 -15.98 12.15
CA ASP A 65 18.65 -16.79 12.88
C ASP A 65 17.22 -16.40 12.50
N PHE A 66 16.99 -15.11 12.30
CA PHE A 66 15.70 -14.61 11.85
C PHE A 66 15.39 -15.02 10.40
N ALA A 67 16.38 -15.01 9.49
CA ALA A 67 16.20 -15.52 8.13
C ALA A 67 15.86 -17.01 8.10
N LYS A 68 16.49 -17.82 8.97
CA LYS A 68 16.18 -19.25 9.15
C LYS A 68 14.77 -19.44 9.68
N HIS A 69 14.35 -18.65 10.66
CA HIS A 69 12.99 -18.71 11.20
C HIS A 69 11.92 -18.39 10.14
N LEU A 70 12.23 -17.47 9.23
CA LEU A 70 11.38 -17.12 8.09
C LEU A 70 11.48 -18.10 6.91
N GLY A 71 12.39 -19.08 6.95
CA GLY A 71 12.60 -20.04 5.86
C GLY A 71 13.25 -19.45 4.59
N ILE A 72 13.79 -18.24 4.65
CA ILE A 72 14.39 -17.54 3.49
C ILE A 72 15.92 -17.53 3.52
N ALA A 73 16.56 -18.20 4.47
CA ALA A 73 18.02 -18.17 4.64
C ALA A 73 18.78 -18.51 3.35
N ASP A 74 18.39 -19.61 2.68
CA ASP A 74 19.02 -20.03 1.43
C ASP A 74 18.79 -19.03 0.29
N ASP A 75 17.60 -18.43 0.23
CA ASP A 75 17.28 -17.42 -0.78
C ASP A 75 18.05 -16.13 -0.57
N VAL A 76 18.27 -15.71 0.68
CA VAL A 76 19.11 -14.56 1.02
C VAL A 76 20.56 -14.81 0.56
N VAL A 77 21.09 -16.02 0.74
CA VAL A 77 22.43 -16.37 0.25
C VAL A 77 22.47 -16.37 -1.27
N ARG A 78 21.50 -17.02 -1.94
CA ARG A 78 21.41 -17.06 -3.41
C ARG A 78 21.22 -15.68 -4.05
N ALA A 79 20.51 -14.78 -3.38
CA ALA A 79 20.28 -13.42 -3.82
C ALA A 79 21.58 -12.59 -3.90
N GLN A 80 22.63 -12.95 -3.15
CA GLN A 80 23.94 -12.29 -3.24
C GLN A 80 24.60 -12.50 -4.61
N SER A 81 24.31 -13.63 -5.26
CA SER A 81 24.91 -14.01 -6.55
C SER A 81 23.96 -13.84 -7.73
N SER A 82 22.66 -13.62 -7.50
CA SER A 82 21.65 -13.52 -8.55
C SER A 82 20.63 -12.41 -8.29
N ASN A 83 20.64 -11.41 -9.17
CA ASN A 83 19.68 -10.31 -9.13
C ASN A 83 18.23 -10.79 -9.36
N THR A 84 18.03 -11.82 -10.18
CA THR A 84 16.70 -12.40 -10.42
C THR A 84 16.14 -13.05 -9.16
N VAL A 85 16.97 -13.75 -8.38
CA VAL A 85 16.57 -14.33 -7.10
C VAL A 85 16.24 -13.22 -6.10
N LEU A 86 17.08 -12.18 -6.03
CA LEU A 86 16.82 -11.01 -5.19
C LEU A 86 15.48 -10.36 -5.51
N GLN A 87 15.18 -10.10 -6.78
CA GLN A 87 13.92 -9.48 -7.20
C GLN A 87 12.70 -10.30 -6.78
N ARG A 88 12.77 -11.63 -6.91
CA ARG A 88 11.69 -12.54 -6.46
C ARG A 88 11.56 -12.51 -4.94
N LEU A 89 12.68 -12.57 -4.23
CA LEU A 89 12.71 -12.53 -2.77
C LEU A 89 12.11 -11.22 -2.25
N MET A 90 12.41 -10.08 -2.88
CA MET A 90 11.88 -8.76 -2.51
C MET A 90 10.35 -8.64 -2.64
N GLN A 91 9.70 -9.56 -3.36
CA GLN A 91 8.23 -9.58 -3.50
C GLN A 91 7.55 -10.39 -2.38
N THR A 92 8.32 -11.04 -1.51
CA THR A 92 7.80 -11.89 -0.44
C THR A 92 7.57 -11.11 0.86
N ASP A 93 6.56 -11.54 1.63
CA ASP A 93 6.24 -10.92 2.92
C ASP A 93 7.31 -11.23 3.98
N GLU A 94 7.97 -12.39 3.85
CA GLU A 94 9.10 -12.81 4.65
C GLU A 94 10.28 -11.85 4.49
N TYR A 95 10.60 -11.47 3.25
CA TYR A 95 11.66 -10.50 3.01
C TYR A 95 11.32 -9.12 3.57
N MET A 96 10.06 -8.69 3.49
CA MET A 96 9.63 -7.45 4.13
C MET A 96 9.88 -7.47 5.63
N LYS A 97 9.50 -8.54 6.33
CA LYS A 97 9.78 -8.74 7.76
C LYS A 97 11.29 -8.75 8.06
N TYR A 98 12.06 -9.48 7.25
CA TYR A 98 13.52 -9.55 7.35
C TYR A 98 14.18 -8.17 7.22
N SER A 99 13.78 -7.40 6.21
CA SER A 99 14.30 -6.05 5.95
C SER A 99 13.96 -5.06 7.07
N THR A 100 12.75 -5.18 7.64
CA THR A 100 12.33 -4.36 8.80
C THR A 100 13.17 -4.67 10.02
N TYR A 101 13.42 -5.95 10.30
CA TYR A 101 14.28 -6.34 11.43
C TYR A 101 15.75 -5.92 11.22
N LEU A 102 16.30 -6.07 10.01
CA LEU A 102 17.63 -5.55 9.65
C LEU A 102 17.73 -4.04 9.93
N ASN A 103 16.72 -3.27 9.49
CA ASN A 103 16.66 -1.83 9.72
C ASN A 103 16.59 -1.50 11.21
N PHE A 104 15.82 -2.25 12.00
CA PHE A 104 15.76 -2.11 13.46
C PHE A 104 17.13 -2.35 14.10
N LEU A 105 17.82 -3.44 13.78
CA LEU A 105 19.16 -3.76 14.29
C LEU A 105 20.16 -2.64 13.97
N SER A 106 20.13 -2.11 12.74
CA SER A 106 21.01 -1.01 12.32
C SER A 106 20.81 0.26 13.18
N LYS A 107 19.55 0.57 13.55
CA LYS A 107 19.22 1.73 14.39
C LYS A 107 19.71 1.52 15.83
N GLN A 108 19.58 0.31 16.37
CA GLN A 108 20.08 0.01 17.71
C GLN A 108 21.62 0.06 17.79
N ASN A 109 22.30 -0.46 16.77
CA ASN A 109 23.77 -0.41 16.72
C ASN A 109 24.32 1.01 16.58
N LYS A 110 23.63 1.90 15.83
CA LYS A 110 24.00 3.32 15.76
C LYS A 110 23.92 4.03 17.11
N LYS A 111 22.94 3.69 17.96
CA LYS A 111 22.78 4.24 19.31
C LYS A 111 23.86 3.78 20.29
N LYS A 112 24.54 2.67 20.00
CA LYS A 112 25.63 2.14 20.84
C LYS A 112 27.00 2.77 20.52
N LYS A 113 27.13 3.63 19.51
CA LYS A 113 28.38 4.37 19.29
C LYS A 113 28.55 5.36 20.46
N PRO A 114 29.69 5.35 21.17
CA PRO A 114 29.94 6.36 22.20
C PRO A 114 29.98 7.74 21.53
N PRO A 115 29.55 8.81 22.23
CA PRO A 115 29.76 10.16 21.73
C PRO A 115 31.25 10.31 21.43
N THR A 116 31.58 10.63 20.18
CA THR A 116 32.94 11.01 19.80
C THR A 116 33.24 12.31 20.52
N PHE A 117 33.87 12.20 21.69
CA PHE A 117 34.56 13.32 22.31
C PHE A 117 35.79 13.60 21.44
N TYR A 118 35.61 14.46 20.45
CA TYR A 118 36.75 15.18 19.89
C TYR A 118 37.22 16.13 20.99
N HIS A 119 38.29 15.73 21.69
CA HIS A 119 39.15 16.70 22.35
C HIS A 119 40.08 17.27 21.27
N LEU A 120 39.89 18.58 21.07
CA LEU A 120 40.74 19.60 20.42
C LEU A 120 42.05 19.12 19.78
#